data_AF-A0A7C4L3Y0-F1
#
_entry.id   AF-A0A7C4L3Y0-F1
#
_cell.length_a   1.000
_cell.length_b   1.000
_cell.length_c   1.000
_cell.angle_alpha   90.00
_cell.angle_beta   90.00
_cell.angle_gamma   90.00
#
_symmetry.space_group_name_H-M   'P 1'
#
loop_
_entity.id
_entity.type
_entity.pdbx_description
1 polymer ?
#
loop_
_entity_poly.entity_id
_entity_poly.type
_entity_poly.pdbx_seq_one_letter_code
_entity_poly.pdbx_strand_id
1 'polypeptide(L)'
;MRTTIVVAAAACMLFAMVMQPFALEHERRPIEPGALSQLPGMPLSQEECAAVKGGDVRMKLNGDRTKLTVNVIDNEYEARLGRIPPVKVLEYDVHNRIVDTVKAPFMPATKEGRELAASGQVTTKPSSFPAGYWSVTAVKPRDDKYGPYFIATNAVGQVDLYRNNGAGNYQHLGTGADIGYGLHANTNPFSVSKSYGCIVMKQQDVAELAGILSADRRQNSNAVQKIYVPSGRAGER
;
A
#
# COMPACT_ATOMS: atom_id res chain seq x y z
N MET A 1 -68.60 10.28 10.82
CA MET A 1 -68.01 9.02 11.29
C MET A 1 -67.54 8.22 10.07
N ARG A 2 -66.23 7.96 10.00
CA ARG A 2 -65.50 6.92 9.25
C ARG A 2 -65.85 6.65 7.78
N THR A 3 -65.02 7.23 6.90
CA THR A 3 -64.68 6.73 5.57
C THR A 3 -63.78 5.50 5.67
N THR A 4 -64.11 4.42 4.96
CA THR A 4 -63.27 3.21 4.85
C THR A 4 -62.56 3.24 3.50
N ILE A 5 -61.24 3.44 3.51
CA ILE A 5 -60.38 3.24 2.35
C ILE A 5 -59.68 1.89 2.54
N VAL A 6 -59.88 0.99 1.58
CA VAL A 6 -59.17 -0.28 1.48
C VAL A 6 -57.77 0.01 0.91
N VAL A 7 -56.75 -0.21 1.73
CA VAL A 7 -55.34 -0.18 1.30
C VAL A 7 -54.95 -1.61 0.94
N ALA A 8 -54.66 -1.85 -0.34
CA ALA A 8 -54.02 -3.07 -0.79
C ALA A 8 -52.56 -3.06 -0.32
N ALA A 9 -52.24 -3.97 0.61
CA ALA A 9 -50.88 -4.22 1.07
C ALA A 9 -50.12 -5.02 0.01
N ALA A 10 -49.21 -4.37 -0.71
CA ALA A 10 -48.20 -5.03 -1.52
C ALA A 10 -46.83 -4.90 -0.84
N ALA A 11 -46.39 -6.02 -0.27
CA ALA A 11 -45.02 -6.45 0.01
C ALA A 11 -43.95 -5.36 0.23
N CYS A 12 -43.73 -5.01 1.50
CA CYS A 12 -42.41 -4.55 1.96
C CYS A 12 -41.44 -5.75 1.98
N MET A 13 -40.66 -5.94 0.92
CA MET A 13 -39.34 -6.54 1.04
C MET A 13 -38.28 -5.45 1.00
N LEU A 14 -37.50 -5.42 2.08
CA LEU A 14 -36.36 -4.58 2.36
C LEU A 14 -35.46 -4.32 1.14
N PHE A 15 -35.44 -3.08 0.69
CA PHE A 15 -34.36 -2.51 -0.10
C PHE A 15 -33.29 -1.99 0.86
N ALA A 16 -32.17 -2.70 0.99
CA ALA A 16 -30.95 -2.15 1.58
C ALA A 16 -29.71 -2.87 1.04
N MET A 17 -28.88 -2.10 0.32
CA MET A 17 -27.44 -2.28 0.07
C MET A 17 -27.06 -3.50 -0.78
N VAL A 18 -26.35 -3.40 -1.91
CA VAL A 18 -24.99 -2.86 -2.05
C VAL A 18 -24.84 -2.29 -3.46
N MET A 19 -24.76 -0.97 -3.61
CA MET A 19 -24.27 -0.33 -4.84
C MET A 19 -22.76 -0.19 -4.73
N GLN A 20 -22.01 -1.00 -5.47
CA GLN A 20 -20.60 -0.77 -5.78
C GLN A 20 -20.51 0.47 -6.67
N PRO A 21 -19.63 1.45 -6.40
CA PRO A 21 -19.31 2.43 -7.42
C PRO A 21 -18.45 1.73 -8.48
N PHE A 22 -19.03 1.55 -9.66
CA PHE A 22 -18.31 1.17 -10.88
C PHE A 22 -17.14 2.12 -11.09
N ALA A 23 -15.96 1.52 -11.27
CA ALA A 23 -14.79 2.19 -11.80
C ALA A 23 -15.11 2.72 -13.19
N LEU A 24 -14.95 4.02 -13.39
CA LEU A 24 -14.89 4.62 -14.72
C LEU A 24 -13.61 4.10 -15.40
N GLU A 25 -13.77 3.28 -16.43
CA GLU A 25 -12.71 2.92 -17.37
C GLU A 25 -12.25 4.20 -18.08
N HIS A 26 -10.96 4.51 -17.94
CA HIS A 26 -10.27 5.40 -18.87
C HIS A 26 -9.25 4.55 -19.60
N GLU A 27 -9.50 4.30 -20.88
CA GLU A 27 -8.58 3.60 -21.77
C GLU A 27 -7.22 4.29 -21.73
N ARG A 28 -6.20 3.64 -21.15
CA ARG A 28 -4.80 3.95 -21.40
C ARG A 28 -4.13 2.70 -21.94
N ARG A 29 -3.60 2.84 -23.16
CA ARG A 29 -2.84 1.81 -23.86
C ARG A 29 -1.69 1.29 -22.98
N PRO A 30 -1.32 0.00 -23.10
CA PRO A 30 -0.20 -0.56 -22.34
C PRO A 30 1.10 0.14 -22.74
N ILE A 31 1.82 0.66 -21.75
CA ILE A 31 3.13 1.27 -21.92
C ILE A 31 4.17 0.14 -21.98
N GLU A 32 4.92 0.09 -23.07
CA GLU A 32 6.01 -0.87 -23.32
C GLU A 32 7.03 -0.92 -22.17
N PRO A 33 7.50 -2.12 -21.75
CA PRO A 33 8.40 -2.29 -20.58
C PRO A 33 9.74 -1.56 -20.68
N GLY A 34 10.18 -1.22 -21.90
CA GLY A 34 11.40 -0.45 -22.14
C GLY A 34 11.32 1.04 -21.77
N ALA A 35 10.13 1.57 -21.52
CA ALA A 35 9.93 2.99 -21.20
C ALA A 35 10.10 3.33 -19.70
N LEU A 36 10.16 2.33 -18.81
CA LEU A 36 10.24 2.54 -17.36
C LEU A 36 11.68 2.69 -16.82
N SER A 37 12.69 2.29 -17.59
CA SER A 37 14.11 2.38 -17.20
C SER A 37 14.73 3.76 -17.46
N GLN A 38 13.98 4.70 -18.05
CA GLN A 38 14.40 6.07 -18.33
C GLN A 38 13.39 7.11 -17.85
N LEU A 39 12.62 6.86 -16.79
CA LEU A 39 11.84 7.93 -16.16
C LEU A 39 12.73 8.64 -15.13
N PRO A 40 13.45 9.74 -15.48
CA PRO A 40 13.71 10.75 -14.46
C PRO A 40 12.33 11.10 -13.93
N GLY A 41 12.15 11.11 -12.60
CA GLY A 41 10.88 11.54 -12.03
C GLY A 41 10.50 12.86 -12.71
N MET A 42 9.46 12.85 -13.54
CA MET A 42 9.13 14.01 -14.35
C MET A 42 8.94 15.16 -13.37
N PRO A 43 9.73 16.25 -13.48
CA PRO A 43 9.52 17.39 -12.62
C PRO A 43 8.07 17.83 -12.84
N LEU A 44 7.32 17.90 -11.74
CA LEU A 44 5.95 18.39 -11.77
C LEU A 44 5.95 19.72 -12.53
N SER A 45 5.01 19.88 -13.45
CA SER A 45 4.85 21.14 -14.16
C SER A 45 4.65 22.28 -13.16
N GLN A 46 4.89 23.52 -13.59
CA GLN A 46 4.71 24.68 -12.73
C GLN A 46 3.27 24.78 -12.20
N GLU A 47 2.30 24.36 -13.01
CA GLU A 47 0.88 24.29 -12.64
C GLU A 47 0.60 23.15 -11.65
N GLU A 48 1.20 21.97 -11.85
CA GLU A 48 1.08 20.84 -10.92
C GLU A 48 1.73 21.16 -9.58
N CYS A 49 2.90 21.81 -9.57
CA CYS A 49 3.56 22.28 -8.36
C CYS A 49 2.73 23.33 -7.60
N ALA A 50 2.09 24.26 -8.32
CA ALA A 50 1.28 25.34 -7.73
C ALA A 50 -0.11 24.87 -7.27
N ALA A 51 -0.65 23.80 -7.86
CA ALA A 51 -1.96 23.25 -7.53
C ALA A 51 -1.96 22.39 -6.25
N VAL A 52 -0.81 21.85 -5.83
CA VAL A 52 -0.67 21.13 -4.56
C VAL A 52 -0.75 22.17 -3.43
N LYS A 53 -1.56 21.96 -2.38
CA LYS A 53 -1.71 22.91 -1.25
C LYS A 53 -1.55 22.19 0.09
N GLY A 54 -0.36 22.23 0.69
CA GLY A 54 -0.02 21.49 1.92
C GLY A 54 1.26 20.68 1.77
N GLY A 55 1.67 20.01 2.85
CA GLY A 55 3.01 19.44 2.95
C GLY A 55 3.13 18.25 2.02
N ASP A 56 4.37 17.85 1.75
CA ASP A 56 4.63 16.53 1.17
C ASP A 56 5.44 15.71 2.18
N VAL A 57 4.97 14.51 2.50
CA VAL A 57 5.76 13.56 3.28
C VAL A 57 6.55 12.65 2.34
N ARG A 58 7.88 12.75 2.39
CA ARG A 58 8.79 11.89 1.63
C ARG A 58 9.51 10.95 2.59
N MET A 59 9.33 9.66 2.37
CA MET A 59 9.93 8.60 3.16
C MET A 59 11.00 7.88 2.35
N LYS A 60 12.07 7.43 3.00
CA LYS A 60 13.15 6.68 2.37
C LYS A 60 13.64 5.58 3.28
N LEU A 61 13.68 4.35 2.77
CA LEU A 61 14.43 3.27 3.43
C LEU A 61 15.92 3.38 3.11
N ASN A 62 16.76 3.04 4.09
CA ASN A 62 18.17 2.78 3.85
C ASN A 62 18.38 1.46 3.08
N GLY A 63 19.61 1.22 2.59
CA GLY A 63 19.95 0.04 1.78
C GLY A 63 19.65 -1.28 2.49
N ASP A 64 19.85 -1.33 3.80
CA ASP A 64 19.64 -2.52 4.63
C ASP A 64 18.19 -2.67 5.10
N ARG A 65 17.32 -1.69 4.78
CA ARG A 65 15.90 -1.66 5.16
C ARG A 65 15.67 -1.79 6.67
N THR A 66 16.57 -1.20 7.44
CA THR A 66 16.56 -1.14 8.90
C THR A 66 16.17 0.24 9.44
N LYS A 67 16.25 1.27 8.59
CA LYS A 67 15.93 2.66 8.94
C LYS A 67 15.00 3.27 7.90
N LEU A 68 13.97 3.96 8.38
CA LEU A 68 13.06 4.78 7.58
C LEU A 68 13.27 6.25 7.93
N THR A 69 13.83 7.03 7.01
CA THR A 69 13.89 8.48 7.13
C THR A 69 12.59 9.09 6.61
N VAL A 70 11.98 9.99 7.37
CA VAL A 70 10.75 10.70 7.01
C VAL A 70 11.01 12.20 6.99
N ASN A 71 10.88 12.80 5.81
CA ASN A 71 11.00 14.22 5.58
C ASN A 71 9.61 14.83 5.42
N VAL A 72 9.25 15.74 6.31
CA VAL A 72 8.04 16.57 6.20
C VAL A 72 8.43 17.88 5.53
N ILE A 73 7.92 18.11 4.32
CA ILE A 73 8.29 19.23 3.47
C ILE A 73 7.24 20.32 3.59
N ASP A 74 7.68 21.58 3.57
CA ASP A 74 6.78 22.73 3.51
C ASP A 74 5.96 22.74 2.21
N ASN A 75 4.86 23.48 2.25
CA ASN A 75 3.91 23.67 1.17
C ASN A 75 4.43 24.65 0.13
N GLU A 76 5.48 25.41 0.46
CA GLU A 76 6.09 26.36 -0.44
C GLU A 76 6.71 25.68 -1.67
N TYR A 77 6.58 26.35 -2.81
CA TYR A 77 7.04 25.86 -4.10
C TYR A 77 8.51 25.41 -4.08
N GLU A 78 9.40 26.24 -3.52
CA GLU A 78 10.83 25.97 -3.45
C GLU A 78 11.17 24.76 -2.55
N ALA A 79 10.39 24.54 -1.49
CA ALA A 79 10.52 23.35 -0.63
C ALA A 79 10.14 22.07 -1.37
N ARG A 80 9.09 22.11 -2.18
CA ARG A 80 8.69 20.96 -3.02
C ARG A 80 9.71 20.61 -4.09
N LEU A 81 10.42 21.61 -4.62
CA LEU A 81 11.55 21.38 -5.51
C LEU A 81 12.80 20.85 -4.79
N GLY A 82 12.80 20.76 -3.46
CA GLY A 82 13.93 20.31 -2.65
C GLY A 82 15.02 21.36 -2.51
N ARG A 83 14.71 22.63 -2.77
CA ARG A 83 15.66 23.75 -2.61
C ARG A 83 15.64 24.32 -1.20
N ILE A 84 14.53 24.16 -0.47
CA ILE A 84 14.43 24.42 0.96
C ILE A 84 14.49 23.07 1.70
N PRO A 85 15.26 22.96 2.81
CA PRO A 85 15.31 21.75 3.60
C PRO A 85 13.94 21.38 4.20
N PRO A 86 13.70 20.10 4.54
CA PRO A 86 12.48 19.68 5.22
C PRO A 86 12.29 20.40 6.56
N VAL A 87 11.04 20.68 6.90
CA VAL A 87 10.64 21.31 8.18
C VAL A 87 10.87 20.35 9.35
N LYS A 88 10.69 19.06 9.11
CA LYS A 88 10.95 18.00 10.09
C LYS A 88 11.61 16.81 9.39
N VAL A 89 12.68 16.29 10.00
CA VAL A 89 13.35 15.05 9.59
C VAL A 89 13.28 14.08 10.77
N LEU A 90 12.71 12.92 10.54
CA LEU A 90 12.56 11.84 11.52
C LEU A 90 13.27 10.59 11.01
N GLU A 91 13.75 9.78 11.94
CA GLU A 91 14.29 8.46 11.64
C GLU A 91 13.62 7.42 12.54
N TYR A 92 13.08 6.37 11.92
CA TYR A 92 12.47 5.25 12.62
C TYR A 92 13.27 3.97 12.41
N ASP A 93 13.36 3.17 13.47
CA ASP A 93 13.80 1.78 13.35
C ASP A 93 12.69 0.98 12.67
N VAL A 94 13.07 0.25 11.61
CA VAL A 94 12.14 -0.60 10.87
C VAL A 94 12.79 -1.94 10.56
N HIS A 95 12.00 -2.92 10.14
CA HIS A 95 12.54 -4.12 9.52
C HIS A 95 11.60 -4.67 8.45
N ASN A 96 12.16 -5.43 7.51
CA ASN A 96 11.40 -6.08 6.45
C ASN A 96 11.67 -7.59 6.37
N ARG A 97 11.72 -8.22 7.55
CA ARG A 97 11.90 -9.67 7.73
C ARG A 97 10.66 -10.44 7.35
N ILE A 98 10.86 -11.51 6.58
CA ILE A 98 9.78 -12.25 5.93
C ILE A 98 9.55 -13.59 6.62
N VAL A 99 8.28 -13.97 6.74
CA VAL A 99 7.89 -15.32 7.18
C VAL A 99 8.29 -16.32 6.10
N ASP A 100 9.07 -17.32 6.46
CA ASP A 100 9.43 -18.41 5.55
C ASP A 100 8.27 -19.39 5.44
N THR A 101 7.51 -19.30 4.34
CA THR A 101 6.32 -20.11 4.08
C THR A 101 5.98 -20.08 2.59
N VAL A 102 5.26 -21.10 2.11
CA VAL A 102 4.61 -21.11 0.78
C VAL A 102 3.10 -20.96 0.88
N LYS A 103 2.59 -20.67 2.09
CA LYS A 103 1.17 -20.64 2.43
C LYS A 103 0.63 -19.22 2.65
N ALA A 104 1.39 -18.19 2.27
CA ALA A 104 0.93 -16.81 2.42
C ALA A 104 -0.24 -16.54 1.44
N PRO A 105 -1.19 -15.66 1.79
CA PRO A 105 -2.26 -15.27 0.86
C PRO A 105 -1.70 -14.62 -0.40
N PHE A 106 -2.29 -14.94 -1.56
CA PHE A 106 -2.04 -14.22 -2.80
C PHE A 106 -3.02 -13.07 -2.95
N MET A 107 -2.53 -11.84 -3.14
CA MET A 107 -3.33 -10.65 -3.41
C MET A 107 -3.04 -10.16 -4.84
N PRO A 108 -3.74 -10.67 -5.87
CA PRO A 108 -3.38 -10.41 -7.26
C PRO A 108 -3.55 -8.94 -7.69
N ALA A 109 -2.50 -8.37 -8.28
CA ALA A 109 -2.53 -7.03 -8.87
C ALA A 109 -3.24 -7.00 -10.24
N THR A 110 -3.13 -8.06 -11.03
CA THR A 110 -3.60 -8.11 -12.42
C THR A 110 -4.91 -8.90 -12.57
N LYS A 111 -5.55 -8.77 -13.74
CA LYS A 111 -6.76 -9.52 -14.08
C LYS A 111 -6.47 -11.02 -14.15
N GLU A 112 -5.39 -11.39 -14.81
CA GLU A 112 -4.94 -12.78 -14.97
C GLU A 112 -4.64 -13.41 -13.60
N GLY A 113 -4.02 -12.66 -12.69
CA GLY A 113 -3.78 -13.10 -11.32
C GLY A 113 -5.09 -13.33 -10.55
N ARG A 114 -6.10 -12.48 -10.75
CA ARG A 114 -7.44 -12.65 -10.15
C ARG A 114 -8.15 -13.89 -10.69
N GLU A 115 -8.10 -14.11 -11.99
CA GLU A 115 -8.66 -15.31 -12.64
C GLU A 115 -7.96 -16.59 -12.14
N LEU A 116 -6.63 -16.56 -12.02
CA LEU A 116 -5.86 -17.66 -11.46
C LEU A 116 -6.23 -17.95 -10.00
N ALA A 117 -6.34 -16.92 -9.16
CA ALA A 117 -6.74 -17.05 -7.75
C ALA A 117 -8.21 -17.51 -7.59
N ALA A 118 -9.08 -17.19 -8.55
CA ALA A 118 -10.46 -17.68 -8.56
C ALA A 118 -10.56 -19.16 -8.99
N SER A 119 -9.62 -19.65 -9.80
CA SER A 119 -9.60 -21.04 -10.28
C SER A 119 -9.23 -22.08 -9.20
N GLY A 120 -8.75 -21.64 -8.03
CA GLY A 120 -8.42 -22.52 -6.91
C GLY A 120 -7.59 -21.81 -5.85
N GLN A 121 -7.30 -22.53 -4.75
CA GLN A 121 -6.52 -21.96 -3.65
C GLN A 121 -5.05 -21.77 -4.05
N VAL A 122 -4.72 -20.55 -4.46
CA VAL A 122 -3.35 -20.10 -4.78
C VAL A 122 -2.76 -19.43 -3.56
N THR A 123 -1.55 -19.84 -3.20
CA THR A 123 -0.75 -19.26 -2.11
C THR A 123 0.56 -18.75 -2.65
N THR A 124 1.29 -17.99 -1.83
CA THR A 124 2.55 -17.36 -2.23
C THR A 124 3.68 -17.75 -1.29
N LYS A 125 4.90 -17.70 -1.83
CA LYS A 125 6.10 -17.46 -1.03
C LYS A 125 6.29 -15.95 -0.93
N PRO A 126 6.07 -15.34 0.25
CA PRO A 126 6.13 -13.89 0.38
C PRO A 126 7.53 -13.38 0.10
N SER A 127 7.62 -12.16 -0.44
CA SER A 127 8.88 -11.46 -0.70
C SER A 127 9.00 -10.23 0.20
N SER A 128 10.22 -9.70 0.29
CA SER A 128 10.43 -8.37 0.87
C SER A 128 9.63 -7.28 0.15
N PHE A 129 9.43 -6.15 0.82
CA PHE A 129 8.75 -4.98 0.28
C PHE A 129 9.42 -4.59 -1.05
N PRO A 130 8.68 -4.41 -2.15
CA PRO A 130 9.32 -4.24 -3.45
C PRO A 130 10.13 -2.94 -3.51
N ALA A 131 11.29 -2.98 -4.16
CA ALA A 131 12.07 -1.78 -4.44
C ALA A 131 11.32 -0.85 -5.40
N GLY A 132 11.55 0.45 -5.29
CA GLY A 132 10.93 1.45 -6.16
C GLY A 132 10.38 2.66 -5.40
N TYR A 133 9.58 3.46 -6.11
CA TYR A 133 8.84 4.58 -5.56
C TYR A 133 7.37 4.21 -5.45
N TRP A 134 6.84 4.26 -4.24
CA TRP A 134 5.45 3.88 -3.94
C TRP A 134 4.74 5.01 -3.22
N SER A 135 3.43 5.09 -3.40
CA SER A 135 2.58 6.09 -2.76
C SER A 135 1.81 5.45 -1.61
N VAL A 136 1.68 6.17 -0.51
CA VAL A 136 0.71 5.84 0.54
C VAL A 136 -0.69 6.04 -0.03
N THR A 137 -1.54 5.05 0.09
CA THR A 137 -2.92 5.10 -0.41
C THR A 137 -3.91 5.36 0.72
N ALA A 138 -3.66 4.84 1.91
CA ALA A 138 -4.53 5.05 3.08
C ALA A 138 -3.77 4.90 4.41
N VAL A 139 -4.25 5.58 5.44
CA VAL A 139 -3.88 5.35 6.83
C VAL A 139 -5.12 4.77 7.53
N LYS A 140 -5.03 3.56 8.04
CA LYS A 140 -6.16 2.82 8.63
C LYS A 140 -5.90 2.54 10.10
N PRO A 141 -6.72 3.04 11.04
CA PRO A 141 -6.68 2.58 12.42
C PRO A 141 -6.94 1.07 12.50
N ARG A 142 -6.27 0.40 13.43
CA ARG A 142 -6.35 -1.05 13.65
C ARG A 142 -6.25 -1.36 15.13
N ASP A 143 -6.79 -2.51 15.52
CA ASP A 143 -6.78 -3.06 16.88
C ASP A 143 -6.37 -4.55 16.88
N ASP A 144 -5.82 -5.03 15.76
CA ASP A 144 -5.48 -6.44 15.54
C ASP A 144 -3.96 -6.65 15.39
N LYS A 145 -3.56 -7.77 14.76
CA LYS A 145 -2.16 -8.16 14.56
C LYS A 145 -1.27 -7.11 13.86
N TYR A 146 -1.86 -6.09 13.25
CA TYR A 146 -1.15 -5.00 12.58
C TYR A 146 -0.81 -3.81 13.51
N GLY A 147 -1.12 -3.91 14.81
CA GLY A 147 -0.89 -2.83 15.76
C GLY A 147 -1.89 -1.68 15.59
N PRO A 148 -1.59 -0.45 16.05
CA PRO A 148 -2.58 0.63 16.11
C PRO A 148 -2.96 1.23 14.74
N TYR A 149 -2.09 1.06 13.73
CA TYR A 149 -2.31 1.59 12.39
C TYR A 149 -1.71 0.68 11.31
N PHE A 150 -2.39 0.61 10.19
CA PHE A 150 -1.87 0.09 8.92
C PHE A 150 -1.82 1.22 7.88
N ILE A 151 -0.62 1.54 7.42
CA ILE A 151 -0.36 2.52 6.37
C ILE A 151 -0.24 1.74 5.05
N ALA A 152 -1.32 1.76 4.26
CA ALA A 152 -1.41 1.07 2.99
C ALA A 152 -0.64 1.81 1.89
N THR A 153 -0.05 1.07 0.96
CA THR A 153 0.62 1.62 -0.22
C THR A 153 0.05 1.06 -1.52
N ASN A 154 0.46 1.62 -2.65
CA ASN A 154 0.21 1.04 -3.98
C ASN A 154 1.34 0.13 -4.46
N ALA A 155 2.19 -0.36 -3.55
CA ALA A 155 3.33 -1.19 -3.92
C ALA A 155 2.89 -2.54 -4.50
N VAL A 156 3.57 -2.92 -5.59
CA VAL A 156 3.35 -4.18 -6.31
C VAL A 156 4.64 -4.98 -6.31
N GLY A 157 4.60 -6.16 -5.70
CA GLY A 157 5.71 -7.12 -5.66
C GLY A 157 5.54 -8.23 -6.69
N GLN A 158 6.62 -8.97 -6.94
CA GLN A 158 6.58 -10.23 -7.67
C GLN A 158 6.86 -11.35 -6.67
N VAL A 159 5.98 -12.36 -6.62
CA VAL A 159 6.06 -13.47 -5.67
C VAL A 159 5.92 -14.79 -6.39
N ASP A 160 6.57 -15.83 -5.88
CA ASP A 160 6.36 -17.20 -6.36
C ASP A 160 4.98 -17.69 -5.92
N LEU A 161 4.25 -18.29 -6.86
CA LEU A 161 2.90 -18.80 -6.68
C LEU A 161 2.92 -20.32 -6.51
N TYR A 162 2.05 -20.80 -5.62
CA TYR A 162 1.91 -22.21 -5.32
C TYR A 162 0.45 -22.64 -5.26
N ARG A 163 0.20 -23.92 -5.52
CA ARG A 163 -1.10 -24.56 -5.32
C ARG A 163 -0.92 -25.87 -4.59
N ASN A 164 -1.79 -26.14 -3.62
CA ASN A 164 -1.81 -27.43 -2.94
C ASN A 164 -2.31 -28.50 -3.92
N ASN A 165 -1.56 -29.59 -4.07
CA ASN A 165 -1.90 -30.68 -4.99
C ASN A 165 -2.82 -31.75 -4.37
N GLY A 166 -3.37 -31.51 -3.18
CA GLY A 166 -4.26 -32.43 -2.46
C GLY A 166 -3.53 -33.50 -1.64
N ALA A 167 -2.22 -33.73 -1.87
CA ALA A 167 -1.38 -34.66 -1.11
C ALA A 167 -0.58 -33.97 0.02
N GLY A 168 -0.90 -32.71 0.33
CA GLY A 168 -0.15 -31.90 1.29
C GLY A 168 1.10 -31.24 0.72
N ASN A 169 1.41 -31.46 -0.56
CA ASN A 169 2.53 -30.85 -1.27
C ASN A 169 2.07 -29.60 -2.05
N TYR A 170 2.99 -28.68 -2.27
CA TYR A 170 2.74 -27.42 -2.99
C TYR A 170 3.44 -27.44 -4.34
N GLN A 171 2.67 -27.37 -5.43
CA GLN A 171 3.17 -27.26 -6.79
C GLN A 171 3.44 -25.79 -7.11
N HIS A 172 4.65 -25.49 -7.61
CA HIS A 172 5.01 -24.16 -8.09
C HIS A 172 4.31 -23.86 -9.42
N LEU A 173 3.68 -22.68 -9.50
CA LEU A 173 2.91 -22.23 -10.66
C LEU A 173 3.62 -21.14 -11.49
N GLY A 174 4.78 -20.66 -11.04
CA GLY A 174 5.47 -19.50 -11.60
C GLY A 174 5.34 -18.27 -10.70
N THR A 175 5.55 -17.08 -11.26
CA THR A 175 5.52 -15.81 -10.52
C THR A 175 4.27 -14.99 -10.82
N GLY A 176 3.80 -14.21 -9.84
CA GLY A 176 2.67 -13.31 -9.99
C GLY A 176 2.89 -11.94 -9.36
N ALA A 177 2.21 -10.93 -9.92
CA ALA A 177 2.16 -9.60 -9.36
C ALA A 177 1.21 -9.56 -8.15
N ASP A 178 1.73 -9.14 -7.01
CA ASP A 178 1.07 -9.18 -5.70
C ASP A 178 0.97 -7.79 -5.08
N ILE A 179 -0.12 -7.50 -4.37
CA ILE A 179 -0.37 -6.23 -3.66
C ILE A 179 -0.50 -6.47 -2.15
N GLY A 180 -0.74 -5.41 -1.38
CA GLY A 180 -0.98 -5.51 0.07
C GLY A 180 0.23 -5.15 0.94
N TYR A 181 1.32 -4.71 0.31
CA TYR A 181 2.48 -4.14 0.99
C TYR A 181 2.12 -2.82 1.69
N GLY A 182 2.48 -2.72 2.97
CA GLY A 182 2.25 -1.53 3.79
C GLY A 182 3.29 -1.35 4.88
N LEU A 183 3.10 -0.31 5.70
CA LEU A 183 3.84 -0.09 6.94
C LEU A 183 2.88 -0.31 8.11
N HIS A 184 3.27 -1.11 9.09
CA HIS A 184 2.45 -1.37 10.28
C HIS A 184 3.33 -1.78 11.47
N ALA A 185 2.74 -1.92 12.65
CA ALA A 185 3.41 -2.54 13.79
C ALA A 185 2.95 -4.00 13.96
N ASN A 186 3.55 -4.73 14.89
CA ASN A 186 3.10 -6.09 15.19
C ASN A 186 2.68 -6.16 16.66
N THR A 187 1.80 -7.11 16.98
CA THR A 187 1.53 -7.49 18.37
C THR A 187 2.72 -8.25 18.96
N ASN A 188 3.47 -8.96 18.11
CA ASN A 188 4.74 -9.58 18.49
C ASN A 188 5.84 -8.52 18.72
N PRO A 189 6.84 -8.80 19.58
CA PRO A 189 7.95 -7.86 19.81
C PRO A 189 8.70 -7.52 18.53
N PHE A 190 9.03 -6.22 18.38
CA PHE A 190 9.73 -5.69 17.20
C PHE A 190 11.03 -6.45 16.89
N SER A 191 11.75 -6.97 17.88
CA SER A 191 13.01 -7.69 17.67
C SER A 191 12.86 -9.08 17.06
N VAL A 192 11.67 -9.66 17.01
CA VAL A 192 11.45 -11.04 16.49
C VAL A 192 10.34 -11.14 15.44
N SER A 193 9.52 -10.10 15.29
CA SER A 193 8.37 -10.14 14.40
C SER A 193 8.76 -10.30 12.93
N LYS A 194 7.86 -10.90 12.15
CA LYS A 194 7.99 -11.10 10.70
C LYS A 194 6.67 -10.74 10.03
N SER A 195 6.71 -10.44 8.73
CA SER A 195 5.53 -10.12 7.91
C SER A 195 5.53 -10.94 6.60
N TYR A 196 4.48 -10.79 5.80
CA TYR A 196 4.43 -11.32 4.44
C TYR A 196 4.95 -10.32 3.39
N GLY A 197 5.70 -9.29 3.79
CA GLY A 197 6.27 -8.31 2.86
C GLY A 197 6.22 -6.87 3.35
N CYS A 198 5.39 -6.57 4.33
CA CYS A 198 5.27 -5.25 4.93
C CYS A 198 6.56 -4.81 5.65
N ILE A 199 6.75 -3.50 5.72
CA ILE A 199 7.73 -2.86 6.59
C ILE A 199 7.12 -2.79 7.99
N VAL A 200 7.82 -3.33 8.97
CA VAL A 200 7.35 -3.34 10.36
C VAL A 200 8.06 -2.25 11.14
N MET A 201 7.32 -1.53 11.98
CA MET A 201 7.78 -0.46 12.87
C MET A 201 7.39 -0.77 14.33
N LYS A 202 7.93 -0.02 15.29
CA LYS A 202 7.39 -0.04 16.67
C LYS A 202 6.00 0.60 16.71
N GLN A 203 5.18 0.21 17.69
CA GLN A 203 3.78 0.69 17.77
C GLN A 203 3.67 2.21 17.93
N GLN A 204 4.52 2.82 18.75
CA GLN A 204 4.56 4.28 18.94
C GLN A 204 5.01 5.01 17.66
N ASP A 205 6.00 4.45 16.95
CA ASP A 205 6.58 5.05 15.74
C ASP A 205 5.57 5.04 14.59
N VAL A 206 4.83 3.93 14.40
CA VAL A 206 3.77 3.88 13.37
C VAL A 206 2.60 4.81 13.73
N ALA A 207 2.30 5.01 15.02
CA ALA A 207 1.27 5.95 15.44
C ALA A 207 1.67 7.42 15.19
N GLU A 208 2.93 7.80 15.47
CA GLU A 208 3.44 9.12 15.13
C GLU A 208 3.40 9.35 13.61
N LEU A 209 3.91 8.40 12.82
CA LEU A 209 3.90 8.49 11.36
C LEU A 209 2.48 8.58 10.81
N ALA A 210 1.55 7.76 11.31
CA ALA A 210 0.13 7.83 10.93
C ALA A 210 -0.47 9.22 11.22
N GLY A 211 -0.13 9.82 12.36
CA GLY A 211 -0.52 11.18 12.73
C GLY A 211 0.01 12.23 11.74
N ILE A 212 1.28 12.14 11.37
CA ILE A 212 1.93 13.04 10.39
C ILE A 212 1.24 12.92 9.02
N LEU A 213 1.08 11.69 8.50
CA LEU A 213 0.45 11.45 7.21
C LEU A 213 -1.03 11.89 7.19
N SER A 214 -1.74 11.74 8.31
CA SER A 214 -3.13 12.18 8.42
C SER A 214 -3.26 13.70 8.55
N ALA A 215 -2.32 14.36 9.24
CA ALA A 215 -2.27 15.82 9.30
C ALA A 215 -1.98 16.43 7.93
N ASP A 216 -1.01 15.86 7.21
CA ASP A 216 -0.63 16.24 5.85
C ASP A 216 -1.81 16.16 4.87
N ARG A 217 -2.56 15.04 4.85
CA ARG A 217 -3.78 14.90 4.03
C ARG A 217 -4.92 15.84 4.44
N ARG A 218 -5.02 16.19 5.72
CA ARG A 218 -6.04 17.15 6.18
C ARG A 218 -5.71 18.58 5.76
N GLN A 219 -4.43 18.93 5.72
CA GLN A 219 -3.97 20.21 5.19
C GLN A 219 -4.07 20.25 3.66
N ASN A 220 -3.84 19.11 3.00
CA ASN A 220 -3.90 18.92 1.55
C ASN A 220 -4.60 17.62 1.16
N SER A 221 -5.84 17.70 0.69
CA SER A 221 -6.51 16.51 0.14
C SER A 221 -5.78 15.91 -1.07
N ASN A 222 -4.93 16.70 -1.74
CA ASN A 222 -4.15 16.30 -2.92
C ASN A 222 -2.68 15.97 -2.59
N ALA A 223 -2.26 15.94 -1.32
CA ALA A 223 -0.88 15.59 -0.97
C ALA A 223 -0.51 14.19 -1.45
N VAL A 224 0.70 14.05 -1.98
CA VAL A 224 1.22 12.77 -2.45
C VAL A 224 2.38 12.32 -1.56
N GLN A 225 2.06 11.41 -0.65
CA GLN A 225 2.99 10.86 0.31
C GLN A 225 3.70 9.66 -0.30
N LYS A 226 5.03 9.72 -0.39
CA LYS A 226 5.81 8.72 -1.12
C LYS A 226 6.81 8.02 -0.22
N ILE A 227 7.05 6.74 -0.51
CA ILE A 227 8.15 5.95 0.05
C ILE A 227 9.08 5.52 -1.08
N TYR A 228 10.37 5.83 -0.93
CA TYR A 228 11.43 5.27 -1.75
C TYR A 228 12.05 4.07 -1.04
N VAL A 229 12.09 2.94 -1.74
CA VAL A 229 12.70 1.70 -1.29
C VAL A 229 13.86 1.37 -2.24
N PRO A 230 15.12 1.38 -1.77
CA PRO A 230 16.24 1.03 -2.63
C PRO A 230 16.14 -0.44 -3.06
N SER A 231 16.62 -0.74 -4.27
CA SER A 231 17.01 -2.10 -4.62
C SER A 231 18.04 -2.55 -3.60
N GLY A 232 17.78 -3.67 -2.92
CA GLY A 232 18.77 -4.23 -2.00
C GLY A 232 20.10 -4.43 -2.73
N ARG A 233 21.22 -4.40 -2.00
CA ARG A 233 22.51 -4.76 -2.61
C ARG A 233 22.36 -6.13 -3.26
N ALA A 234 22.74 -6.23 -4.55
CA ALA A 234 22.80 -7.48 -5.27
C ALA A 234 23.73 -8.44 -4.50
N GLY A 235 23.16 -9.40 -3.76
CA GLY A 235 23.94 -10.26 -2.88
C GLY A 235 23.14 -11.34 -2.15
N GLU A 236 21.82 -11.22 -2.03
CA GLU A 236 20.97 -12.25 -1.43
C GLU A 236 19.86 -12.64 -2.42
N ARG A 237 20.18 -13.60 -3.30
CA ARG A 237 19.21 -14.46 -3.98
C ARG A 237 19.46 -15.89 -3.50
#